data_AF-A0A965G783-F1
#
_entry.id   AF-A0A965G783-F1
#
_cell.length_a   1.000
_cell.length_b   1.000
_cell.length_c   1.000
_cell.angle_alpha   90.00
_cell.angle_beta   90.00
_cell.angle_gamma   90.00
#
_symmetry.space_group_name_H-M   'P 1'
#
loop_
_entity.id
_entity.type
_entity.pdbx_description
1 polymer ?
#
loop_
_entity_poly.entity_id
_entity_poly.type
_entity_poly.pdbx_seq_one_letter_code
_entity_poly.pdbx_strand_id
1 'polypeptide(L)'
;MKCRLDQLDLDKQIREKSEYREKLRGLQLKLLHGQRLLQESPKNLILVFEGPDAAGKGGVIKRLTERQDPRLVRVWSIVKPTEEEKAHHYLWR
;
A
#
# COMPACT_ATOMS: atom_id res chain seq x y z
N MET A 1 -14.21 4.38 13.04
CA MET A 1 -14.48 5.46 12.07
C MET A 1 -15.22 4.85 10.89
N LYS A 2 -16.51 5.17 10.68
CA LYS A 2 -17.27 4.70 9.51
C LYS A 2 -17.13 5.74 8.41
N CYS A 3 -16.43 5.41 7.33
CA CYS A 3 -16.33 6.25 6.14
C CYS A 3 -17.38 5.75 5.14
N ARG A 4 -18.38 6.57 4.83
CA ARG A 4 -19.34 6.25 3.77
C ARG A 4 -18.84 6.77 2.43
N LEU A 5 -19.06 5.99 1.37
CA LEU A 5 -18.58 6.32 0.02
C LEU A 5 -19.21 7.61 -0.54
N ASP A 6 -20.49 7.86 -0.22
CA ASP A 6 -21.23 9.05 -0.66
C ASP A 6 -20.79 10.35 0.02
N GLN A 7 -19.92 10.25 1.04
CA GLN A 7 -19.40 11.40 1.78
C GLN A 7 -17.97 11.76 1.38
N LEU A 8 -17.39 11.05 0.41
CA LEU A 8 -16.02 11.30 -0.06
C LEU A 8 -15.99 12.46 -1.05
N ASP A 9 -15.11 13.43 -0.79
CA ASP A 9 -14.72 14.44 -1.76
C ASP A 9 -13.72 13.83 -2.75
N LEU A 10 -14.21 13.48 -3.93
CA LEU A 10 -13.45 12.86 -5.02
C LEU A 10 -12.74 13.88 -5.92
N ASP A 11 -12.97 15.18 -5.71
CA ASP A 11 -12.36 16.25 -6.51
C ASP A 11 -10.96 16.65 -5.99
N LYS A 12 -10.55 16.10 -4.85
CA LYS A 12 -9.23 16.32 -4.25
C LYS A 12 -8.12 15.82 -5.17
N GLN A 13 -7.31 16.77 -5.61
CA GLN A 13 -6.20 16.51 -6.53
C GLN A 13 -5.03 17.45 -6.24
N ILE A 14 -3.82 16.98 -6.53
CA ILE A 14 -2.63 17.83 -6.60
C ILE A 14 -2.42 18.15 -8.09
N ARG A 15 -2.66 19.40 -8.48
CA ARG A 15 -2.60 19.83 -9.89
C ARG A 15 -1.17 19.99 -10.38
N GLU A 16 -0.30 20.51 -9.53
CA GLU A 16 1.09 20.79 -9.89
C GLU A 16 1.98 19.56 -9.72
N LYS A 17 2.63 19.16 -10.81
CA LYS A 17 3.51 17.98 -10.81
C LYS A 17 4.74 18.16 -9.92
N SER A 18 5.25 19.40 -9.81
CA SER A 18 6.35 19.75 -8.91
C SER A 18 5.95 19.56 -7.45
N GLU A 19 4.78 20.09 -7.06
CA GLU A 19 4.21 19.95 -5.72
C GLU A 19 4.02 18.47 -5.34
N TYR A 20 3.46 17.67 -6.25
CA TYR A 20 3.30 16.23 -6.03
C TYR A 20 4.65 15.54 -5.77
N ARG A 21 5.67 15.83 -6.59
CA ARG A 21 7.00 15.21 -6.46
C ARG A 21 7.69 15.60 -5.16
N GLU A 22 7.54 16.85 -4.73
CA GLU A 22 8.10 17.35 -3.49
C GLU A 22 7.46 16.65 -2.28
N LYS A 23 6.12 16.63 -2.22
CA LYS A 23 5.36 15.94 -1.18
C LYS A 23 5.70 14.45 -1.14
N LEU A 24 5.73 13.79 -2.31
CA LEU A 24 6.07 12.38 -2.43
C LEU A 24 7.47 12.10 -1.86
N ARG A 25 8.48 12.90 -2.23
CA ARG A 25 9.85 12.74 -1.73
C ARG A 25 9.90 12.86 -0.21
N GLY A 26 9.24 13.87 0.35
CA GLY A 26 9.18 14.07 1.81
C GLY A 26 8.52 12.89 2.53
N LEU A 27 7.43 12.35 1.98
CA LEU A 27 6.74 11.19 2.55
C LEU A 27 7.57 9.90 2.41
N GLN A 28 8.25 9.69 1.29
CA GLN A 28 9.15 8.54 1.09
C GLN A 28 10.33 8.55 2.06
N LEU A 29 10.86 9.73 2.40
CA LEU A 29 11.90 9.85 3.44
C LEU A 29 11.35 9.47 4.82
N LYS A 30 10.13 9.89 5.15
CA LYS A 30 9.46 9.48 6.40
C LYS A 30 9.20 7.96 6.44
N LEU A 31 8.81 7.36 5.31
CA LEU A 31 8.64 5.92 5.20
C LEU A 31 9.95 5.16 5.43
N LEU A 32 11.06 5.64 4.86
CA LEU A 32 12.39 5.07 5.11
C LEU A 32 12.76 5.09 6.60
N HIS A 33 12.51 6.22 7.28
CA HIS A 33 12.72 6.29 8.72
C HIS A 33 11.82 5.31 9.48
N GLY A 34 10.53 5.23 9.10
CA GLY A 34 9.58 4.27 9.67
C GLY A 34 10.00 2.81 9.48
N GLN A 35 10.52 2.45 8.31
CA GLN A 35 11.04 1.11 8.03
C GLN A 35 12.19 0.75 8.97
N ARG A 36 13.12 1.68 9.21
CA ARG A 36 14.21 1.48 10.17
C ARG A 36 13.69 1.27 11.59
N LEU A 37 12.76 2.10 12.04
CA LEU A 37 12.15 1.94 13.37
C LEU A 37 11.41 0.61 13.50
N LEU A 38 10.73 0.15 12.44
CA LEU A 38 10.08 -1.15 12.42
C LEU A 38 11.08 -2.30 12.56
N GLN A 39 12.22 -2.24 11.87
CA GLN A 39 13.28 -3.26 11.98
C GLN A 39 13.85 -3.37 13.40
N GLU A 40 13.96 -2.24 14.10
CA GLU A 40 14.44 -2.19 15.49
C GLU A 40 13.35 -2.59 16.50
N SER A 41 12.12 -2.85 16.02
CA SER A 41 10.96 -3.20 16.85
C SER A 41 10.57 -4.68 16.70
N PRO A 42 9.83 -5.25 17.67
CA PRO A 42 9.26 -6.60 17.54
C PRO A 42 7.99 -6.66 16.67
N LYS A 43 7.62 -5.56 15.97
CA LYS A 43 6.35 -5.44 15.27
C LYS A 43 6.51 -5.66 13.77
N ASN A 44 5.49 -6.31 13.19
CA ASN A 44 5.33 -6.41 11.74
C ASN A 44 4.23 -5.46 11.25
N LEU A 45 4.37 -4.94 10.04
CA LEU A 45 3.38 -4.08 9.38
C LEU A 45 2.80 -4.82 8.17
N ILE A 46 1.48 -4.98 8.15
CA ILE A 46 0.73 -5.49 7.01
C ILE A 46 -0.14 -4.35 6.47
N LEU A 47 -0.05 -4.11 5.16
CA LEU A 47 -0.87 -3.13 4.45
C LEU A 47 -1.74 -3.86 3.42
N VAL A 48 -3.05 -3.66 3.50
CA VAL A 48 -4.03 -4.25 2.57
C VAL A 48 -4.56 -3.14 1.66
N PHE A 49 -4.51 -3.36 0.34
CA PHE A 49 -4.95 -2.40 -0.66
C PHE A 49 -6.16 -2.95 -1.41
N GLU A 50 -7.34 -2.39 -1.11
CA GLU A 50 -8.60 -2.75 -1.76
C GLU A 50 -9.22 -1.56 -2.50
N GLY A 51 -10.10 -1.86 -3.44
CA GLY A 51 -10.82 -0.84 -4.20
C GLY A 51 -11.19 -1.28 -5.62
N PRO A 52 -11.95 -0.44 -6.35
CA PRO A 52 -12.39 -0.74 -7.71
C PRO A 52 -11.23 -1.02 -8.67
N ASP A 53 -11.54 -1.70 -9.77
CA ASP A 53 -10.60 -1.85 -10.87
C ASP A 53 -10.19 -0.47 -11.41
N ALA A 54 -8.93 -0.36 -11.85
CA ALA A 54 -8.31 0.89 -12.29
C ALA A 54 -8.25 2.04 -11.25
N ALA A 55 -8.58 1.81 -9.96
CA ALA A 55 -8.49 2.84 -8.91
C ALA A 55 -7.05 3.29 -8.57
N GLY A 56 -6.02 2.76 -9.23
CA GLY A 56 -4.63 3.17 -9.02
C GLY A 56 -3.88 2.44 -7.92
N LYS A 57 -4.41 1.31 -7.41
CA LYS A 57 -3.79 0.48 -6.34
C LYS A 57 -2.32 0.15 -6.62
N GLY A 58 -2.01 -0.31 -7.84
CA GLY A 58 -0.63 -0.63 -8.24
C GLY A 58 0.31 0.58 -8.25
N GLY A 59 -0.20 1.76 -8.61
CA GLY A 59 0.56 3.01 -8.56
C GLY A 59 0.94 3.40 -7.13
N VAL A 60 -0.01 3.27 -6.20
CA VAL A 60 0.23 3.51 -4.77
C VAL A 60 1.27 2.53 -4.22
N ILE A 61 1.12 1.23 -4.46
CA ILE A 61 2.07 0.21 -4.02
C ILE A 61 3.47 0.53 -4.56
N LYS A 62 3.59 0.84 -5.86
CA LYS A 62 4.87 1.22 -6.46
C LYS A 62 5.52 2.41 -5.73
N ARG A 63 4.78 3.47 -5.41
CA ARG A 63 5.33 4.65 -4.71
C ARG A 63 5.73 4.36 -3.27
N LEU A 64 5.04 3.44 -2.60
CA LEU A 64 5.41 2.99 -1.26
C LEU A 64 6.71 2.18 -1.29
N THR A 65 6.92 1.33 -2.30
CA THR A 65 8.03 0.38 -2.32
C THR A 65 9.26 0.85 -3.08
N GLU A 66 9.15 1.76 -4.06
CA GLU A 66 10.26 2.13 -4.98
C GLU A 66 11.50 2.76 -4.32
N ARG A 67 11.40 3.23 -3.07
CA ARG A 67 12.53 3.79 -2.30
C ARG A 67 12.90 2.96 -1.08
N GLN A 68 12.19 1.87 -0.80
CA GLN A 68 12.44 1.03 0.38
C GLN A 68 13.52 -0.02 0.07
N ASP A 69 14.15 -0.57 1.11
CA ASP A 69 15.00 -1.75 0.93
C ASP A 69 14.11 -2.95 0.52
N PRO A 70 14.31 -3.54 -0.68
CA PRO A 70 13.47 -4.62 -1.17
C PRO A 70 13.57 -5.90 -0.33
N ARG A 71 14.62 -6.06 0.48
CA ARG A 71 14.77 -7.22 1.38
C ARG A 71 13.80 -7.18 2.56
N LEU A 72 13.27 -6.00 2.86
CA LEU A 72 12.42 -5.73 4.02
C LEU A 72 10.95 -5.56 3.65
N VAL A 73 10.63 -5.59 2.36
CA VAL A 73 9.27 -5.39 1.85
C VAL A 73 8.90 -6.56 0.97
N ARG A 74 7.72 -7.13 1.21
CA ARG A 74 7.12 -8.13 0.32
C ARG A 74 5.78 -7.62 -0.17
N VAL A 75 5.55 -7.75 -1.47
CA VAL A 75 4.26 -7.42 -2.11
C VAL A 75 3.62 -8.73 -2.51
N TRP A 76 2.46 -9.01 -1.93
CA TRP A 76 1.66 -10.19 -2.24
C TRP A 76 0.49 -9.80 -3.12
N SER A 77 0.43 -10.38 -4.31
CA SER A 77 -0.70 -10.21 -5.24
C SER A 77 -1.67 -11.36 -5.04
N ILE A 78 -2.83 -11.09 -4.44
CA ILE A 78 -3.87 -12.10 -4.25
C ILE A 78 -4.67 -12.26 -5.55
N VAL A 79 -4.61 -13.45 -6.13
CA VAL A 79 -5.32 -13.81 -7.37
C VAL A 79 -6.38 -14.89 -7.11
N LYS A 80 -6.99 -15.37 -8.20
CA LYS A 80 -7.92 -16.50 -8.16
C LYS A 80 -7.25 -17.70 -7.47
N PRO A 81 -7.92 -18.36 -6.50
CA PRO A 81 -7.29 -19.43 -5.76
C PRO A 81 -7.01 -20.67 -6.61
N THR A 82 -5.93 -21.38 -6.28
CA THR A 82 -5.59 -22.68 -6.86
C THR A 82 -6.54 -23.78 -6.37
N GLU A 83 -6.52 -24.96 -7.00
CA GLU A 83 -7.36 -26.08 -6.53
C GLU A 83 -6.94 -26.56 -5.13
N GLU A 84 -5.65 -26.49 -4.80
CA GLU A 84 -5.14 -26.78 -3.45
C GLU A 84 -5.68 -25.77 -2.42
N GLU A 85 -5.57 -24.47 -2.71
CA GLU A 85 -6.07 -23.42 -1.81
C GLU A 85 -7.58 -23.54 -1.56
N LYS A 86 -8.37 -23.97 -2.56
CA LYS A 86 -9.82 -24.21 -2.42
C LYS A 86 -10.15 -25.40 -1.53
N ALA A 87 -9.24 -26.36 -1.37
CA ALA A 87 -9.44 -27.52 -0.50
C ALA A 87 -9.21 -27.17 0.98
N HIS A 88 -8.62 -26.00 1.26
CA HIS A 88 -8.38 -25.48 2.61
C HIS A 88 -9.38 -24.38 2.99
N HIS A 89 -9.34 -23.98 4.27
CA HIS A 89 -10.13 -22.84 4.76
C HIS A 89 -9.67 -21.53 4.08
N TYR A 90 -10.59 -20.58 3.84
CA TYR A 90 -10.33 -19.34 3.07
C TYR A 90 -9.10 -18.54 3.54
N LEU A 91 -8.81 -18.55 4.85
CA LEU A 91 -7.69 -17.82 5.47
C LEU A 91 -6.37 -18.62 5.54
N TRP A 92 -6.30 -19.79 4.91
CA TRP A 92 -5.09 -20.62 4.92
C TRP A 92 -3.97 -20.08 4.03
N ARG A 93 -4.35 -19.46 2.91
CA ARG A 93 -3.45 -18.88 1.91
C ARG A 93 -2.88 -17.52 2.31
#